data_AF-A0A2W6ARG7-F1
#
_entry.id   AF-A0A2W6ARG7-F1
#
_cell.length_a   1.000
_cell.length_b   1.000
_cell.length_c   1.000
_cell.angle_alpha   90.00
_cell.angle_beta   90.00
_cell.angle_gamma   90.00
#
_symmetry.space_group_name_H-M   'P 1'
#
loop_
_entity.id
_entity.type
_entity.pdbx_description
1 polymer ?
#
loop_
_entity_poly.entity_id
_entity_poly.type
_entity_poly.pdbx_seq_one_letter_code
_entity_poly.pdbx_strand_id
1 'polypeptide(L)'
;MIRHVARSLTLVALAFACLTANVGAQTHTVIPTYPPGWNMVGGPPGTNFGAASRLLAYTSQTGYSAPSSSVSNGCRGLWAYFDKPTSVSLPMDSSVQTAICALPAGWGLLGDPFSQVAELLAGEAGFFWDSATQRYDLLRNIGVGQSIWVYSSTARAITLTTQSATISATPTISINALAPNGVYQVHISDTIEVFVPLDTPYQVSVSSGNAGTLQYITSGVRGDLSCIGDPSCALSFTTRFWIYKAIAPGTATIVLSAACRPACGLPSRAISIEILA
;
A
#
# COMPACT_ATOMS: atom_id res chain seq x y z
N MET A 1 -33.91 -83.93 37.02
CA MET A 1 -34.70 -82.69 36.85
C MET A 1 -33.76 -81.62 36.30
N ILE A 2 -33.57 -81.50 34.99
CA ILE A 2 -34.40 -80.74 34.03
C ILE A 2 -34.86 -79.40 34.60
N ARG A 3 -34.21 -78.30 34.19
CA ARG A 3 -34.81 -77.25 33.34
C ARG A 3 -33.76 -76.29 32.79
N HIS A 4 -33.77 -76.19 31.47
CA HIS A 4 -33.11 -75.19 30.63
C HIS A 4 -33.63 -73.78 30.87
N VAL A 5 -32.73 -72.78 30.89
CA VAL A 5 -32.97 -71.37 30.56
C VAL A 5 -31.67 -70.88 29.90
N ALA A 6 -31.47 -70.87 28.59
CA ALA A 6 -32.12 -70.13 27.49
C ALA A 6 -31.96 -68.60 27.59
N ARG A 7 -31.13 -68.07 26.68
CA ARG A 7 -31.11 -66.68 26.12
C ARG A 7 -30.63 -65.62 27.11
N SER A 8 -29.70 -64.73 26.76
CA SER A 8 -29.68 -63.90 25.56
C SER A 8 -28.26 -63.49 25.20
N LEU A 9 -27.88 -63.75 23.95
CA LEU A 9 -26.67 -63.23 23.33
C LEU A 9 -26.95 -61.77 22.92
N THR A 10 -26.57 -60.82 23.77
CA THR A 10 -26.72 -59.38 23.46
C THR A 10 -25.59 -58.98 22.52
N LEU A 11 -25.91 -58.90 21.22
CA LEU A 11 -25.08 -58.30 20.18
C LEU A 11 -24.95 -56.80 20.46
N VAL A 12 -23.85 -56.38 21.08
CA VAL A 12 -23.46 -54.97 21.18
C VAL A 12 -22.87 -54.57 19.82
N ALA A 13 -23.72 -54.08 18.94
CA ALA A 13 -23.30 -53.44 17.70
C ALA A 13 -22.64 -52.11 18.04
N LEU A 14 -21.30 -52.07 18.00
CA LEU A 14 -20.50 -50.85 18.03
C LEU A 14 -20.83 -50.02 16.77
N ALA A 15 -21.82 -49.14 16.86
CA ALA A 15 -22.03 -48.09 15.88
C ALA A 15 -20.95 -47.01 16.12
N PHE A 16 -19.81 -47.19 15.47
CA PHE A 16 -18.77 -46.16 15.38
C PHE A 16 -19.31 -45.04 14.50
N ALA A 17 -20.07 -44.12 15.09
CA ALA A 17 -20.44 -42.87 14.45
C ALA A 17 -19.15 -42.07 14.23
N CYS A 18 -18.59 -42.16 13.02
CA CYS A 18 -17.57 -41.24 12.56
C CYS A 18 -18.13 -39.82 12.64
N LEU A 19 -17.86 -39.12 13.75
CA LEU A 19 -17.94 -37.67 13.79
C LEU A 19 -16.88 -37.17 12.81
N THR A 20 -17.29 -36.93 11.56
CA THR A 20 -16.54 -36.09 10.64
C THR A 20 -16.55 -34.69 11.22
N ALA A 21 -15.56 -34.39 12.06
CA ALA A 21 -15.27 -33.01 12.43
C ALA A 21 -15.03 -32.28 11.11
N ASN A 22 -15.94 -31.37 10.77
CA ASN A 22 -15.70 -30.40 9.71
C ASN A 22 -14.54 -29.52 10.18
N VAL A 23 -13.32 -29.96 9.89
CA VAL A 23 -12.14 -29.11 9.96
C VAL A 23 -12.32 -28.12 8.82
N GLY A 24 -12.99 -27.01 9.10
CA GLY A 24 -13.05 -25.88 8.18
C GLY A 24 -11.62 -25.48 7.86
N ALA A 25 -11.26 -25.54 6.58
CA ALA A 25 -9.95 -25.13 6.11
C ALA A 25 -9.70 -23.68 6.53
N GLN A 26 -8.92 -23.48 7.58
CA GLN A 26 -8.47 -22.16 8.00
C GLN A 26 -7.35 -21.73 7.05
N THR A 27 -7.73 -21.11 5.93
CA THR A 27 -6.79 -20.42 5.05
C THR A 27 -6.34 -19.14 5.73
N HIS A 28 -5.43 -19.26 6.68
CA HIS A 28 -4.66 -18.12 7.21
C HIS A 28 -3.52 -17.82 6.25
N THR A 29 -3.50 -16.65 5.61
CA THR A 29 -2.34 -16.22 4.81
C THR A 29 -2.17 -14.71 4.72
N VAL A 30 -0.89 -14.35 4.57
CA VAL A 30 -0.22 -13.04 4.53
C VAL A 30 -0.08 -12.41 5.92
N ILE A 31 1.10 -12.65 6.48
CA ILE A 31 1.58 -12.09 7.73
C ILE A 31 2.54 -10.96 7.37
N PRO A 32 2.13 -9.69 7.45
CA PRO A 32 3.08 -8.59 7.48
C PRO A 32 3.99 -8.76 8.71
N THR A 33 5.31 -8.74 8.50
CA THR A 33 6.30 -8.64 9.57
C THR A 33 6.60 -7.18 9.78
N TYR A 34 6.19 -6.64 10.93
CA TYR A 34 6.50 -5.27 11.33
C TYR A 34 7.92 -5.21 11.87
N PRO A 35 8.74 -4.22 11.47
CA PRO A 35 10.01 -3.95 12.12
C PRO A 35 9.81 -3.46 13.56
N PRO A 36 10.85 -3.52 14.40
CA PRO A 36 10.81 -2.89 15.73
C PRO A 36 10.49 -1.39 15.63
N GLY A 37 9.78 -0.86 16.62
CA GLY A 37 9.40 0.54 16.70
C GLY A 37 7.91 0.81 16.45
N TRP A 38 7.57 2.08 16.23
CA TRP A 38 6.21 2.52 15.93
C TRP A 38 5.86 2.26 14.46
N ASN A 39 4.74 1.56 14.27
CA ASN A 39 4.20 1.19 12.96
C ASN A 39 2.74 1.64 12.86
N MET A 40 2.33 2.09 11.67
CA MET A 40 0.93 2.35 11.33
C MET A 40 0.30 1.06 10.84
N VAL A 41 -0.58 0.48 11.65
CA VAL A 41 -1.20 -0.83 11.41
C VAL A 41 -2.70 -0.71 11.19
N GLY A 42 -3.24 -1.64 10.43
CA GLY A 42 -4.67 -1.77 10.12
C GLY A 42 -4.92 -3.18 9.58
N GLY A 43 -6.15 -3.66 9.62
CA GLY A 43 -6.44 -4.99 9.10
C GLY A 43 -7.93 -5.28 9.06
N PRO A 44 -8.33 -6.37 8.38
CA PRO A 44 -9.71 -6.84 8.36
C PRO A 44 -10.29 -6.99 9.77
N PRO A 45 -11.63 -6.90 9.91
CA PRO A 45 -12.31 -7.25 11.14
C PRO A 45 -11.80 -8.59 11.68
N GLY A 46 -11.39 -8.62 12.95
CA GLY A 46 -10.84 -9.82 13.60
C GLY A 46 -9.31 -9.90 13.63
N THR A 47 -8.59 -9.03 12.91
CA THR A 47 -7.12 -8.92 13.04
C THR A 47 -6.74 -8.55 14.47
N ASN A 48 -5.84 -9.31 15.11
CA ASN A 48 -5.42 -9.06 16.49
C ASN A 48 -3.99 -8.51 16.57
N PHE A 49 -3.84 -7.27 17.03
CA PHE A 49 -2.56 -6.60 17.24
C PHE A 49 -2.02 -6.73 18.67
N GLY A 50 -2.51 -7.71 19.46
CA GLY A 50 -2.12 -7.92 20.85
C GLY A 50 -0.66 -8.31 21.06
N ALA A 51 0.08 -8.64 19.99
CA ALA A 51 1.52 -8.84 20.03
C ALA A 51 2.33 -7.53 20.14
N ALA A 52 1.71 -6.37 19.92
CA ALA A 52 2.33 -5.07 20.15
C ALA A 52 2.43 -4.80 21.66
N SER A 53 3.57 -4.28 22.13
CA SER A 53 3.74 -3.89 23.53
C SER A 53 2.97 -2.61 23.88
N ARG A 54 2.63 -1.80 22.86
CA ARG A 54 1.74 -0.65 23.00
C ARG A 54 0.87 -0.44 21.77
N LEU A 55 -0.41 -0.12 21.97
CA LEU A 55 -1.33 0.31 20.93
C LEU A 55 -1.87 1.70 21.25
N LEU A 56 -1.94 2.56 20.23
CA LEU A 56 -2.57 3.86 20.30
C LEU A 56 -3.57 4.01 19.15
N ALA A 57 -4.76 4.49 19.46
CA ALA A 57 -5.72 4.94 18.49
C ALA A 57 -5.80 6.46 18.54
N TYR A 58 -6.00 7.09 17.39
CA TYR A 58 -6.25 8.52 17.31
C TYR A 58 -7.74 8.81 17.17
N THR A 59 -8.21 9.86 17.84
CA THR A 59 -9.48 10.53 17.55
C THR A 59 -9.24 12.03 17.44
N SER A 60 -10.03 12.72 16.64
CA SER A 60 -9.90 14.18 16.52
C SER A 60 -10.32 14.92 17.79
N GLN A 61 -11.11 14.29 18.67
CA GLN A 61 -11.60 14.88 19.91
C GLN A 61 -10.60 14.76 21.06
N THR A 62 -9.92 13.62 21.20
CA THR A 62 -9.07 13.32 22.36
C THR A 62 -7.60 13.12 22.02
N GLY A 63 -7.23 13.14 20.73
CA GLY A 63 -5.90 12.79 20.28
C GLY A 63 -5.61 11.30 20.44
N TYR A 64 -4.41 10.95 20.88
CA TYR A 64 -3.99 9.55 21.07
C TYR A 64 -4.46 8.98 22.42
N SER A 65 -5.09 7.82 22.37
CA SER A 65 -5.46 7.04 23.56
C SER A 65 -5.25 5.55 23.32
N ALA A 66 -5.15 4.76 24.39
CA ALA A 66 -5.19 3.31 24.25
C ALA A 66 -6.55 2.88 23.65
N PRO A 67 -6.60 1.98 22.65
CA PRO A 67 -7.85 1.45 22.16
C PRO A 67 -8.49 0.53 23.21
N SER A 68 -9.82 0.40 23.18
CA SER A 68 -10.57 -0.51 24.05
C SER A 68 -10.37 -2.00 23.72
N SER A 69 -9.80 -2.30 22.56
CA SER A 69 -9.51 -3.66 22.08
C SER A 69 -8.25 -3.65 21.20
N SER A 70 -7.48 -4.74 21.24
CA SER A 70 -6.38 -5.00 20.30
C SER A 70 -6.85 -5.59 18.97
N VAL A 71 -8.14 -5.93 18.88
CA VAL A 71 -8.75 -6.51 17.68
C VAL A 71 -9.29 -5.39 16.80
N SER A 72 -8.86 -5.37 15.53
CA SER A 72 -9.37 -4.46 14.51
C SER A 72 -10.86 -4.71 14.25
N ASN A 73 -11.62 -3.62 14.12
CA ASN A 73 -13.01 -3.63 13.68
C ASN A 73 -13.15 -3.39 12.16
N GLY A 74 -12.03 -3.41 11.42
CA GLY A 74 -11.97 -2.97 10.03
C GLY A 74 -11.99 -1.45 9.91
N CYS A 75 -11.43 -0.91 8.83
CA CYS A 75 -11.36 0.52 8.50
C CYS A 75 -10.57 1.42 9.48
N ARG A 76 -10.39 1.04 10.75
CA ARG A 76 -9.67 1.84 11.73
C ARG A 76 -8.19 1.47 11.74
N GLY A 77 -7.34 2.47 11.57
CA GLY A 77 -5.91 2.33 11.79
C GLY A 77 -5.53 2.53 13.24
N LEU A 78 -4.39 1.96 13.63
CA LEU A 78 -3.77 2.10 14.94
C LEU A 78 -2.28 2.40 14.77
N TRP A 79 -1.68 3.04 15.76
CA TRP A 79 -0.24 3.00 15.97
C TRP A 79 0.09 1.83 16.88
N ALA A 80 1.00 0.96 16.45
CA ALA A 80 1.47 -0.18 17.21
C ALA A 80 2.98 -0.08 17.43
N TYR A 81 3.42 -0.25 18.67
CA TYR A 81 4.83 -0.36 19.01
C TYR A 81 5.21 -1.84 19.19
N PHE A 82 6.21 -2.28 18.45
CA PHE A 82 6.76 -3.64 18.56
C PHE A 82 8.20 -3.58 19.05
N ASP A 83 8.53 -4.32 20.12
CA ASP A 83 9.89 -4.30 20.70
C ASP A 83 10.90 -5.10 19.86
N LYS A 84 10.41 -5.93 18.94
CA LYS A 84 11.18 -6.83 18.05
C LYS A 84 10.38 -7.06 16.76
N PRO A 85 10.99 -7.59 15.68
CA PRO A 85 10.26 -7.93 14.48
C PRO A 85 9.07 -8.84 14.82
N THR A 86 7.86 -8.44 14.43
CA THR A 86 6.63 -9.11 14.87
C THR A 86 5.71 -9.36 13.70
N SER A 87 5.29 -10.61 13.59
CA SER A 87 4.39 -11.12 12.59
C SER A 87 2.95 -11.12 13.13
N VAL A 88 2.02 -10.46 12.45
CA VAL A 88 0.58 -10.46 12.81
C VAL A 88 -0.21 -11.25 11.78
N SER A 89 -1.08 -12.15 12.24
CA SER A 89 -1.95 -12.92 11.36
C SER A 89 -3.19 -12.12 10.98
N LEU A 90 -3.48 -12.04 9.68
CA LEU A 90 -4.67 -11.39 9.15
C LEU A 90 -5.72 -12.45 8.78
N PRO A 91 -6.99 -12.26 9.17
CA PRO A 91 -8.09 -13.07 8.64
C PRO A 91 -8.18 -12.88 7.12
N MET A 92 -8.25 -13.99 6.39
CA MET A 92 -8.39 -13.94 4.94
C MET A 92 -9.88 -13.95 4.59
N ASP A 93 -10.35 -12.85 4.01
CA ASP A 93 -11.67 -12.79 3.36
C ASP A 93 -11.52 -12.07 2.03
N SER A 94 -11.30 -12.86 0.97
CA SER A 94 -11.19 -12.35 -0.39
C SER A 94 -12.55 -12.03 -1.02
N SER A 95 -13.67 -12.33 -0.34
CA SER A 95 -15.00 -12.06 -0.88
C SER A 95 -15.38 -10.57 -0.80
N VAL A 96 -14.79 -9.86 0.17
CA VAL A 96 -15.03 -8.43 0.36
C VAL A 96 -14.09 -7.62 -0.54
N GLN A 97 -14.66 -7.00 -1.58
CA GLN A 97 -13.92 -6.17 -2.54
C GLN A 97 -14.12 -4.67 -2.33
N THR A 98 -15.01 -4.28 -1.42
CA THR A 98 -15.34 -2.88 -1.14
C THR A 98 -15.71 -2.72 0.32
N ALA A 99 -15.27 -1.63 0.95
CA ALA A 99 -15.59 -1.28 2.32
C ALA A 99 -15.94 0.20 2.40
N ILE A 100 -16.91 0.54 3.25
CA ILE A 100 -17.32 1.91 3.53
C ILE A 100 -16.87 2.23 4.95
N CYS A 101 -15.92 3.14 5.07
CA CYS A 101 -15.27 3.49 6.33
C CYS A 101 -15.74 4.87 6.80
N ALA A 102 -16.07 5.02 8.07
CA ALA A 102 -16.37 6.33 8.64
C ALA A 102 -15.06 7.11 8.84
N LEU A 103 -15.00 8.33 8.31
CA LEU A 103 -13.89 9.25 8.46
C LEU A 103 -14.39 10.52 9.19
N PRO A 104 -13.82 10.88 10.35
CA PRO A 104 -14.22 12.09 11.07
C PRO A 104 -13.79 13.35 10.31
N ALA A 105 -14.31 14.51 10.73
CA ALA A 105 -13.72 15.79 10.34
C ALA A 105 -12.33 15.92 10.98
N GLY A 106 -11.38 16.48 10.23
CA GLY A 106 -9.97 16.53 10.56
C GLY A 106 -9.19 15.31 10.07
N TRP A 107 -8.13 14.97 10.80
CA TRP A 107 -7.30 13.81 10.52
C TRP A 107 -7.94 12.53 11.08
N GLY A 108 -7.88 11.45 10.32
CA GLY A 108 -8.28 10.11 10.75
C GLY A 108 -7.28 9.07 10.30
N LEU A 109 -7.00 8.08 11.15
CA LEU A 109 -6.14 6.95 10.81
C LEU A 109 -7.01 5.83 10.19
N LEU A 110 -6.87 5.62 8.89
CA LEU A 110 -7.65 4.69 8.09
C LEU A 110 -6.84 3.40 7.87
N GLY A 111 -7.34 2.28 8.37
CA GLY A 111 -6.69 0.97 8.24
C GLY A 111 -7.23 0.18 7.05
N ASP A 112 -6.39 -0.68 6.48
CA ASP A 112 -6.81 -1.62 5.43
C ASP A 112 -7.86 -2.61 5.97
N PRO A 113 -9.10 -2.61 5.47
CA PRO A 113 -10.14 -3.54 5.90
C PRO A 113 -10.09 -4.90 5.18
N PHE A 114 -9.16 -5.12 4.25
CA PHE A 114 -9.11 -6.31 3.40
C PHE A 114 -7.86 -7.16 3.66
N SER A 115 -7.86 -8.39 3.13
CA SER A 115 -6.66 -9.24 3.07
C SER A 115 -5.83 -8.99 1.80
N GLN A 116 -6.05 -7.85 1.14
CA GLN A 116 -5.44 -7.39 -0.10
C GLN A 116 -5.21 -5.88 0.03
N VAL A 117 -4.29 -5.31 -0.74
CA VAL A 117 -4.02 -3.87 -0.72
C VAL A 117 -5.34 -3.09 -0.91
N ALA A 118 -5.64 -2.16 -0.02
CA ALA A 118 -6.78 -1.26 -0.20
C ALA A 118 -6.39 -0.06 -1.06
N GLU A 119 -7.25 0.34 -1.99
CA GLU A 119 -7.11 1.56 -2.78
C GLU A 119 -8.16 2.59 -2.35
N LEU A 120 -7.71 3.83 -2.19
CA LEU A 120 -8.54 5.02 -2.06
C LEU A 120 -9.11 5.44 -3.43
N LEU A 121 -10.37 5.87 -3.48
CA LEU A 121 -10.96 6.40 -4.73
C LEU A 121 -10.19 7.61 -5.30
N ALA A 122 -10.41 7.91 -6.58
CA ALA A 122 -9.81 9.08 -7.22
C ALA A 122 -10.18 10.38 -6.50
N GLY A 123 -9.20 11.28 -6.33
CA GLY A 123 -9.37 12.54 -5.58
C GLY A 123 -9.09 12.42 -4.08
N GLU A 124 -8.95 11.21 -3.56
CA GLU A 124 -8.52 10.93 -2.20
C GLU A 124 -7.01 10.71 -2.15
N ALA A 125 -6.41 11.07 -1.02
CA ALA A 125 -5.02 10.74 -0.72
C ALA A 125 -4.84 10.54 0.78
N GLY A 126 -3.86 9.73 1.14
CA GLY A 126 -3.43 9.66 2.53
C GLY A 126 -1.92 9.63 2.67
N PHE A 127 -1.49 9.61 3.93
CA PHE A 127 -0.09 9.79 4.31
C PHE A 127 0.33 8.61 5.17
N PHE A 128 1.33 7.88 4.72
CA PHE A 128 1.89 6.73 5.41
C PHE A 128 3.21 7.11 6.07
N TRP A 129 3.43 6.72 7.31
CA TRP A 129 4.72 6.90 7.97
C TRP A 129 5.69 5.80 7.56
N ASP A 130 6.73 6.17 6.83
CA ASP A 130 7.86 5.27 6.57
C ASP A 130 8.86 5.34 7.73
N SER A 131 8.92 4.27 8.52
CA SER A 131 9.86 4.15 9.64
C SER A 131 11.33 4.12 9.21
N ALA A 132 11.65 3.70 7.98
CA ALA A 132 13.02 3.64 7.50
C ALA A 132 13.55 5.04 7.18
N THR A 133 12.72 5.88 6.55
CA THR A 133 13.09 7.25 6.17
C THR A 133 12.62 8.32 7.16
N GLN A 134 11.85 7.93 8.19
CA GLN A 134 11.33 8.80 9.25
C GLN A 134 10.53 10.00 8.69
N ARG A 135 9.69 9.75 7.67
CA ARG A 135 8.83 10.78 7.05
C ARG A 135 7.49 10.21 6.62
N TYR A 136 6.57 11.11 6.30
CA TYR A 136 5.30 10.76 5.68
C TYR A 136 5.41 10.74 4.15
N ASP A 137 5.01 9.64 3.53
CA ASP A 137 4.87 9.52 2.09
C ASP A 137 3.39 9.59 1.69
N LEU A 138 3.10 10.28 0.58
CA LEU A 138 1.75 10.37 0.01
C LEU A 138 1.42 9.07 -0.72
N LEU A 139 0.37 8.36 -0.28
CA LEU A 139 -0.09 7.12 -0.88
C LEU A 139 -1.59 7.18 -1.21
N ARG A 140 -1.97 6.46 -2.26
CA ARG A 140 -3.37 6.12 -2.56
C ARG A 140 -3.73 4.68 -2.19
N ASN A 141 -2.72 3.87 -1.89
CA ASN A 141 -2.87 2.47 -1.55
C ASN A 141 -2.44 2.25 -0.11
N ILE A 142 -3.23 1.47 0.64
CA ILE A 142 -2.91 1.00 1.98
C ILE A 142 -2.40 -0.42 1.82
N GLY A 143 -1.12 -0.65 2.14
CA GLY A 143 -0.56 -1.99 2.09
C GLY A 143 -1.26 -2.93 3.07
N VAL A 144 -1.19 -4.23 2.78
CA VAL A 144 -1.79 -5.27 3.62
C VAL A 144 -1.24 -5.19 5.05
N GLY A 145 -2.14 -5.01 6.02
CA GLY A 145 -1.76 -4.83 7.43
C GLY A 145 -1.46 -3.39 7.85
N GLN A 146 -1.49 -2.43 6.94
CA GLN A 146 -1.08 -1.06 7.21
C GLN A 146 -2.28 -0.15 7.48
N SER A 147 -1.96 1.07 7.91
CA SER A 147 -2.91 2.20 7.92
C SER A 147 -2.26 3.46 7.36
N ILE A 148 -3.09 4.41 6.94
CA ILE A 148 -2.69 5.73 6.44
C ILE A 148 -3.47 6.84 7.15
N TRP A 149 -2.88 8.02 7.26
CA TRP A 149 -3.62 9.22 7.64
C TRP A 149 -4.41 9.75 6.47
N VAL A 150 -5.68 10.07 6.69
CA VAL A 150 -6.52 10.75 5.71
C VAL A 150 -7.12 11.98 6.39
N TYR A 151 -7.09 13.11 5.68
CA TYR A 151 -7.73 14.35 6.14
C TYR A 151 -9.07 14.54 5.44
N SER A 152 -10.08 14.99 6.18
CA SER A 152 -11.36 15.42 5.62
C SER A 152 -11.84 16.70 6.29
N SER A 153 -12.31 17.68 5.53
CA SER A 153 -12.85 18.93 6.08
C SER A 153 -14.16 18.74 6.83
N THR A 154 -14.93 17.71 6.48
CA THR A 154 -16.17 17.31 7.14
C THR A 154 -16.17 15.81 7.43
N ALA A 155 -16.90 15.38 8.45
CA ALA A 155 -17.11 13.95 8.68
C ALA A 155 -17.90 13.34 7.52
N ARG A 156 -17.45 12.19 7.01
CA ARG A 156 -18.07 11.51 5.86
C ARG A 156 -17.71 10.03 5.84
N ALA A 157 -18.37 9.29 4.96
CA ALA A 157 -17.92 7.97 4.57
C ALA A 157 -16.82 8.08 3.50
N ILE A 158 -15.79 7.25 3.61
CA ILE A 158 -14.80 7.02 2.57
C ILE A 158 -14.93 5.58 2.06
N THR A 159 -14.96 5.41 0.76
CA THR A 159 -15.02 4.09 0.13
C THR A 159 -13.61 3.62 -0.17
N LEU A 160 -13.29 2.41 0.28
CA LEU A 160 -12.09 1.68 -0.08
C LEU A 160 -12.49 0.53 -1.00
N THR A 161 -11.66 0.26 -2.00
CA THR A 161 -11.78 -0.93 -2.85
C THR A 161 -10.53 -1.77 -2.73
N THR A 162 -10.64 -3.08 -2.86
CA THR A 162 -9.44 -3.92 -3.03
C THR A 162 -8.77 -3.53 -4.33
N GLN A 163 -7.46 -3.24 -4.26
CA GLN A 163 -6.64 -3.25 -5.44
C GLN A 163 -6.52 -4.72 -5.86
N SER A 164 -7.17 -5.08 -6.97
CA SER A 164 -6.92 -6.38 -7.60
C SER A 164 -5.41 -6.55 -7.69
N ALA A 165 -4.88 -7.68 -7.22
CA ALA A 165 -3.45 -7.93 -7.20
C ALA A 165 -2.87 -7.67 -8.60
N THR A 166 -2.33 -6.48 -8.81
CA THR A 166 -1.67 -6.15 -10.06
C THR A 166 -0.44 -7.03 -10.05
N ILE A 167 -0.45 -8.02 -10.94
CA ILE A 167 0.60 -8.99 -11.16
C ILE A 167 1.94 -8.25 -11.12
N SER A 168 2.78 -8.59 -10.14
CA SER A 168 4.16 -8.13 -9.92
C SER A 168 4.46 -6.69 -10.35
N ALA A 169 4.61 -5.78 -9.37
CA ALA A 169 5.10 -4.43 -9.60
C ALA A 169 6.27 -4.47 -10.57
N THR A 170 6.07 -3.88 -11.74
CA THR A 170 7.10 -3.96 -12.75
C THR A 170 8.33 -3.19 -12.27
N PRO A 171 9.55 -3.72 -12.54
CA PRO A 171 10.79 -3.03 -12.23
C PRO A 171 10.68 -1.55 -12.59
N THR A 172 10.94 -0.68 -11.61
CA THR A 172 10.92 0.77 -11.82
C THR A 172 12.34 1.29 -11.91
N ILE A 173 12.73 1.79 -13.07
CA ILE A 173 14.01 2.49 -13.23
C ILE A 173 13.81 3.97 -12.92
N SER A 174 14.61 4.47 -11.97
CA SER A 174 14.63 5.88 -11.57
C SER A 174 15.73 6.64 -12.32
N ILE A 175 15.37 7.64 -13.12
CA ILE A 175 16.32 8.46 -13.88
C ILE A 175 16.28 9.88 -13.37
N ASN A 176 17.37 10.31 -12.74
CA ASN A 176 17.55 11.70 -12.33
C ASN A 176 17.94 12.55 -13.54
N ALA A 177 17.34 13.74 -13.69
CA ALA A 177 17.66 14.69 -14.76
C ALA A 177 19.15 15.12 -14.79
N LEU A 178 19.89 14.90 -13.71
CA LEU A 178 21.34 15.13 -13.59
C LEU A 178 22.18 13.85 -13.79
N ALA A 179 21.56 12.68 -13.96
CA ALA A 179 22.29 11.44 -14.20
C ALA A 179 23.13 11.53 -15.48
N PRO A 180 24.25 10.78 -15.62
CA PRO A 180 25.08 10.79 -16.84
C PRO A 180 24.27 10.44 -18.09
N ASN A 181 24.71 10.92 -19.26
CA ASN A 181 24.15 10.43 -20.53
C ASN A 181 24.49 8.94 -20.66
N GLY A 182 23.48 8.11 -20.88
CA GLY A 182 23.62 6.67 -21.01
C GLY A 182 22.40 6.03 -21.68
N VAL A 183 22.54 4.76 -22.03
CA VAL A 183 21.43 3.91 -22.47
C VAL A 183 20.96 3.12 -21.25
N TYR A 184 19.69 3.26 -20.91
CA TYR A 184 19.06 2.51 -19.83
C TYR A 184 18.33 1.31 -20.43
N GLN A 185 18.60 0.10 -19.94
CA GLN A 185 17.91 -1.11 -20.37
C GLN A 185 16.74 -1.42 -19.44
N VAL A 186 15.57 -1.63 -20.03
CA VAL A 186 14.32 -2.03 -19.36
C VAL A 186 13.69 -3.20 -20.13
N HIS A 187 12.77 -3.94 -19.52
CA HIS A 187 11.94 -4.93 -20.21
C HIS A 187 10.54 -4.39 -20.51
N ILE A 188 9.81 -5.05 -21.40
CA ILE A 188 8.38 -4.75 -21.60
C ILE A 188 7.65 -4.88 -20.26
N SER A 189 6.71 -3.96 -20.04
CA SER A 189 5.95 -3.73 -18.83
C SER A 189 6.67 -2.96 -17.72
N ASP A 190 8.00 -2.85 -17.75
CA ASP A 190 8.76 -2.04 -16.78
C ASP A 190 8.24 -0.61 -16.73
N THR A 191 8.32 0.01 -15.56
CA THR A 191 8.01 1.41 -15.36
C THR A 191 9.30 2.23 -15.33
N ILE A 192 9.25 3.41 -15.92
CA ILE A 192 10.36 4.36 -15.92
C ILE A 192 9.87 5.61 -15.22
N GLU A 193 10.56 6.01 -14.16
CA GLU A 193 10.30 7.24 -13.43
C GLU A 193 11.42 8.24 -13.66
N VAL A 194 11.08 9.41 -14.20
CA VAL A 194 12.03 10.49 -14.47
C VAL A 194 11.83 11.58 -13.43
N PHE A 195 12.89 11.95 -12.70
CA PHE A 195 12.87 12.99 -11.68
C PHE A 195 13.59 14.25 -12.13
N VAL A 196 12.96 15.40 -11.93
CA VAL A 196 13.53 16.73 -12.20
C VAL A 196 13.43 17.57 -10.92
N PRO A 197 14.51 18.13 -10.38
CA PRO A 197 14.43 19.09 -9.28
C PRO A 197 13.50 20.27 -9.61
N LEU A 198 12.70 20.72 -8.65
CA LEU A 198 11.68 21.76 -8.88
C LEU A 198 12.28 23.13 -9.24
N ASP A 199 13.47 23.42 -8.73
CA ASP A 199 14.27 24.60 -9.05
C ASP A 199 14.87 24.57 -10.47
N THR A 200 14.87 23.40 -11.11
CA THR A 200 15.44 23.20 -12.43
C THR A 200 14.33 23.22 -13.47
N PRO A 201 14.25 24.22 -14.36
CA PRO A 201 13.11 24.43 -15.25
C PRO A 201 13.13 23.49 -16.44
N TYR A 202 13.23 22.16 -16.29
CA TYR A 202 13.04 21.24 -17.42
C TYR A 202 11.55 20.97 -17.71
N GLN A 203 11.26 20.73 -18.98
CA GLN A 203 10.09 20.02 -19.49
C GLN A 203 10.52 18.64 -19.96
N VAL A 204 9.70 17.63 -19.69
CA VAL A 204 9.93 16.24 -20.12
C VAL A 204 8.97 15.91 -21.24
N SER A 205 9.51 15.35 -22.32
CA SER A 205 8.74 14.86 -23.47
C SER A 205 9.34 13.56 -23.99
N VAL A 206 8.58 12.79 -24.75
CA VAL A 206 9.09 11.63 -25.49
C VAL A 206 9.27 12.04 -26.95
N SER A 207 10.42 11.75 -27.55
CA SER A 207 10.67 12.07 -28.96
C SER A 207 9.65 11.35 -29.86
N SER A 208 9.15 12.05 -30.89
CA SER A 208 8.06 11.59 -31.77
C SER A 208 8.36 10.30 -32.53
N GLY A 209 9.65 9.97 -32.71
CA GLY A 209 10.08 8.70 -33.32
C GLY A 209 9.78 7.46 -32.48
N ASN A 210 9.32 7.63 -31.23
CA ASN A 210 9.09 6.55 -30.26
C ASN A 210 7.61 6.32 -29.97
N ALA A 211 6.71 6.81 -30.84
CA ALA A 211 5.28 6.58 -30.68
C ALA A 211 5.01 5.06 -30.71
N GLY A 212 4.67 4.49 -29.55
CA GLY A 212 4.32 3.07 -29.42
C GLY A 212 5.27 2.22 -28.57
N THR A 213 6.45 2.72 -28.17
CA THR A 213 7.36 1.96 -27.28
C THR A 213 7.17 2.32 -25.80
N LEU A 214 6.84 3.59 -25.51
CA LEU A 214 6.51 4.07 -24.17
C LEU A 214 5.06 4.58 -24.10
N GLN A 215 4.36 4.21 -23.04
CA GLN A 215 3.06 4.78 -22.67
C GLN A 215 3.24 5.74 -21.49
N TYR A 216 2.81 7.00 -21.64
CA TYR A 216 2.72 7.92 -20.51
C TYR A 216 1.64 7.45 -19.53
N ILE A 217 1.97 7.40 -18.24
CA ILE A 217 1.05 7.00 -17.18
C ILE A 217 0.59 8.23 -16.40
N THR A 218 1.53 8.97 -15.80
CA THR A 218 1.21 10.14 -14.96
C THR A 218 2.42 11.05 -14.77
N SER A 219 2.21 12.23 -14.21
CA SER A 219 3.26 13.14 -13.74
C SER A 219 2.77 13.91 -12.53
N GLY A 220 3.69 14.35 -11.66
CA GLY A 220 3.34 15.11 -10.48
C GLY A 220 4.55 15.77 -9.81
N VAL A 221 4.38 16.12 -8.54
CA VAL A 221 5.45 16.64 -7.68
C VAL A 221 5.62 15.74 -6.45
N ARG A 222 6.85 15.57 -5.99
CA ARG A 222 7.19 14.99 -4.68
C ARG A 222 7.82 16.06 -3.81
N GLY A 223 7.55 15.98 -2.52
CA GLY A 223 8.04 16.91 -1.52
C GLY A 223 8.29 16.24 -0.19
N ASP A 224 8.98 16.95 0.69
CA ASP A 224 9.02 16.61 2.09
C ASP A 224 7.70 17.02 2.75
N LEU A 225 7.04 16.04 3.34
CA LEU A 225 5.78 16.18 4.06
C LEU A 225 5.96 15.97 5.57
N SER A 226 7.21 15.93 6.05
CA SER A 226 7.56 15.71 7.46
C SER A 226 6.90 16.70 8.43
N CYS A 227 6.56 17.91 7.97
CA CYS A 227 5.92 18.92 8.82
C CYS A 227 4.39 18.85 8.88
N ILE A 228 3.72 17.93 8.17
CA ILE A 228 2.25 17.83 8.18
C ILE A 228 1.75 17.65 9.63
N GLY A 229 0.89 18.57 10.07
CA GLY A 229 0.36 18.62 11.44
C GLY A 229 0.89 19.82 12.25
N ASP A 230 1.95 20.48 11.79
CA ASP A 230 2.40 21.76 12.34
C ASP A 230 1.67 22.93 11.65
N PRO A 231 1.04 23.88 12.37
CA PRO A 231 0.38 25.04 11.77
C PRO A 231 1.34 25.99 11.03
N SER A 232 2.65 25.85 11.25
CA SER A 232 3.71 26.57 10.52
C SER A 232 4.26 25.80 9.32
N CYS A 233 3.71 24.63 9.01
CA CYS A 233 4.19 23.77 7.93
C CYS A 233 4.00 24.42 6.55
N ALA A 234 5.13 24.77 5.93
CA ALA A 234 5.20 25.03 4.51
C ALA A 234 5.62 23.74 3.80
N LEU A 235 4.71 23.16 3.01
CA LEU A 235 5.03 21.98 2.19
C LEU A 235 6.21 22.32 1.26
N SER A 236 7.29 21.56 1.38
CA SER A 236 8.47 21.75 0.54
C SER A 236 8.45 20.71 -0.57
N PHE A 237 7.93 21.09 -1.74
CA PHE A 237 8.06 20.26 -2.92
C PHE A 237 9.48 20.42 -3.49
N THR A 238 10.18 19.30 -3.70
CA THR A 238 11.59 19.30 -4.12
C THR A 238 11.78 18.79 -5.54
N THR A 239 10.86 17.95 -6.05
CA THR A 239 11.02 17.32 -7.37
C THR A 239 9.69 17.22 -8.13
N ARG A 240 9.78 17.30 -9.46
CA ARG A 240 8.74 16.90 -10.42
C ARG A 240 9.08 15.50 -10.92
N PHE A 241 8.06 14.71 -11.22
CA PHE A 241 8.25 13.37 -11.76
C PHE A 241 7.32 13.08 -12.93
N TRP A 242 7.74 12.17 -13.81
CA TRP A 242 6.95 11.59 -14.90
C TRP A 242 7.13 10.08 -14.90
N ILE A 243 6.03 9.34 -15.05
CA ILE A 243 6.02 7.88 -15.10
C ILE A 243 5.61 7.44 -16.50
N TYR A 244 6.43 6.59 -17.09
CA TYR A 244 6.17 5.90 -18.35
C TYR A 244 6.16 4.40 -18.12
N LYS A 245 5.45 3.67 -18.97
CA LYS A 245 5.48 2.20 -19.05
C LYS A 245 6.06 1.77 -20.38
N ALA A 246 7.00 0.84 -20.36
CA ALA A 246 7.48 0.16 -21.56
C ALA A 246 6.38 -0.78 -22.09
N ILE A 247 5.93 -0.58 -23.33
CA ILE A 247 4.79 -1.33 -23.91
C ILE A 247 5.14 -2.13 -25.17
N ALA A 248 6.27 -1.83 -25.81
CA ALA A 248 6.77 -2.57 -26.97
C ALA A 248 8.31 -2.53 -26.99
N PRO A 249 8.98 -3.56 -27.53
CA PRO A 249 10.43 -3.58 -27.61
C PRO A 249 10.94 -2.54 -28.61
N GLY A 250 12.15 -2.06 -28.41
CA GLY A 250 12.80 -1.06 -29.27
C GLY A 250 13.53 0.02 -28.50
N THR A 251 13.91 1.10 -29.16
CA THR A 251 14.55 2.25 -28.53
C THR A 251 13.55 3.37 -28.33
N ALA A 252 13.59 4.00 -27.16
CA ALA A 252 12.87 5.22 -26.84
C ALA A 252 13.84 6.31 -26.39
N THR A 253 13.45 7.56 -26.59
CA THR A 253 14.21 8.73 -26.14
C THR A 253 13.30 9.68 -25.38
N ILE A 254 13.64 9.91 -24.11
CA ILE A 254 13.02 10.92 -23.28
C ILE A 254 13.86 12.19 -23.37
N VAL A 255 13.26 13.31 -23.76
CA VAL A 255 13.91 14.60 -23.94
C VAL A 255 13.55 15.52 -22.77
N LEU A 256 14.59 15.99 -22.08
CA LEU A 256 14.57 17.04 -21.07
C LEU A 256 14.92 18.37 -21.74
N SER A 257 13.93 19.22 -21.99
CA SER A 257 14.13 20.54 -22.60
C SER A 257 14.11 21.64 -21.55
N ALA A 258 15.10 22.52 -21.52
CA ALA A 258 15.09 23.66 -20.61
C ALA A 258 13.94 24.63 -21.01
N ALA A 259 13.12 24.99 -20.03
CA ALA A 259 11.87 25.75 -20.17
C ALA A 259 12.01 27.22 -19.76
N CYS A 260 13.22 27.69 -19.48
CA CYS A 260 13.51 29.05 -19.08
C CYS A 260 13.61 30.03 -20.28
N ARG A 261 13.11 31.26 -20.10
CA ARG A 261 13.31 32.40 -21.01
C ARG A 261 13.76 33.64 -20.20
N PRO A 262 14.85 34.33 -20.56
CA PRO A 262 15.87 33.97 -21.57
C PRO A 262 16.61 32.67 -21.19
N ALA A 263 17.41 32.12 -22.11
CA ALA A 263 18.08 30.83 -21.92
C ALA A 263 18.92 30.83 -20.63
N CYS A 264 18.55 30.01 -19.65
CA CYS A 264 19.22 29.91 -18.36
C CYS A 264 20.54 29.10 -18.41
N GLY A 265 21.14 28.94 -19.59
CA GLY A 265 22.38 28.20 -19.79
C GLY A 265 22.28 26.67 -19.60
N LEU A 266 21.10 26.14 -19.27
CA LEU A 266 20.89 24.70 -19.13
C LEU A 266 20.72 24.04 -20.51
N PRO A 267 21.60 23.09 -20.90
CA PRO A 267 21.46 22.39 -22.17
C PRO A 267 20.27 21.43 -22.12
N SER A 268 19.53 21.33 -23.22
CA SER A 268 18.59 20.23 -23.41
C SER A 268 19.33 18.88 -23.40
N ARG A 269 18.68 17.85 -22.88
CA ARG A 269 19.27 16.51 -22.76
C ARG A 269 18.33 15.45 -23.33
N ALA A 270 18.91 14.37 -23.83
CA ALA A 270 18.18 13.20 -24.30
C ALA A 270 18.64 11.97 -23.51
N ILE A 271 17.69 11.24 -22.95
CA ILE A 271 17.89 9.96 -22.25
C ILE A 271 17.46 8.86 -23.20
N SER A 272 18.38 7.97 -23.55
CA SER A 272 18.08 6.81 -24.39
C SER A 272 17.65 5.63 -23.51
N ILE A 273 16.57 4.96 -23.90
CA ILE A 273 16.03 3.78 -23.23
C ILE A 273 15.94 2.65 -24.26
N GLU A 274 16.57 1.53 -23.97
CA GLU A 274 16.48 0.30 -24.73
C GLU A 274 15.49 -0.64 -24.03
N ILE A 275 14.38 -0.95 -24.71
CA ILE A 275 13.30 -1.80 -24.20
C ILE A 275 13.47 -3.19 -24.80
N LEU A 276 13.84 -4.13 -23.95
CA LEU A 276 13.99 -5.55 -24.23
C LEU A 276 12.63 -6.24 -24.14
N ALA A 277 12.47 -7.35 -24.87
CA ALA A 277 11.25 -8.16 -24.86
C ALA A 277 11.04 -8.90 -23.54
#